data_AF-A0A0W1QPW8-F1
#
_entry.id   AF-A0A0W1QPW8-F1
#
_cell.length_a   1.000
_cell.length_b   1.000
_cell.length_c   1.000
_cell.angle_alpha   90.00
_cell.angle_beta   90.00
_cell.angle_gamma   90.00
#
_symmetry.space_group_name_H-M   'P 1'
#
loop_
_entity.id
_entity.type
_entity.pdbx_description
1 polymer ?
#
loop_
_entity_poly.entity_id
_entity_poly.type
_entity_poly.pdbx_seq_one_letter_code
_entity_poly.pdbx_strand_id
1 'polypeptide(L)'
;MIQRPDLAALTPAQRANVIYAQAQSELSNRLWRAAIGDGERDPNKSGMPLGGAGMSMDSLLEMLGTQVPQTARGKCNCRCDCDCHRGGEDREGEPGVIAKALGAAPAPAAASSRPSPPPFETNATGDNTPLALGPNARYHATLAEAGARSGIPASAIAAIIDAEAAKGGDGSWNPLSRNPRSSAAGLGQFLSGTWQTLAEQPGTWLNQVAQQRGWLTGSGKVDPARRGEVLALRYDPQASIMSVADMACSNLRQLESAGLKVRADSETLAKAAYLGHHLGLADARRFLAGEIAPARARQLLAAQIGGAAADQRIASAGDAKSAHREWLLGFIDRRIQPEKFSL
;
A
#
# COMPACT_ATOMS: atom_id res chain seq x y z
N MET A 1 3.02 26.17 5.69
CA MET A 1 2.55 27.17 6.67
C MET A 1 1.08 27.43 6.33
N ILE A 2 0.14 26.98 7.16
CA ILE A 2 -1.31 27.18 6.92
C ILE A 2 -1.59 28.67 7.09
N GLN A 3 -2.35 29.27 6.17
CA GLN A 3 -2.67 30.69 6.27
C GLN A 3 -3.72 30.92 7.38
N ARG A 4 -3.54 31.99 8.16
CA ARG A 4 -4.45 32.38 9.27
C ARG A 4 -5.96 32.37 8.92
N PRO A 5 -6.42 32.74 7.71
CA PRO A 5 -7.84 32.63 7.34
C PRO A 5 -8.40 31.20 7.37
N ASP A 6 -7.61 30.16 7.09
CA ASP A 6 -8.09 28.76 7.05
C ASP A 6 -8.37 28.19 8.44
N LEU A 7 -7.70 28.72 9.48
CA LEU A 7 -7.91 28.30 10.85
C LEU A 7 -9.24 28.82 11.42
N ALA A 8 -9.67 30.01 10.98
CA ALA A 8 -10.86 30.68 11.50
C ALA A 8 -12.17 29.93 11.20
N ALA A 9 -12.19 29.13 10.14
CA ALA A 9 -13.34 28.32 9.72
C ALA A 9 -13.49 26.98 10.47
N LEU A 10 -12.49 26.58 11.27
CA LEU A 10 -12.51 25.34 12.05
C LEU A 10 -13.16 25.57 13.43
N THR A 11 -13.82 24.54 13.96
CA THR A 11 -14.25 24.56 15.36
C THR A 11 -13.04 24.68 16.29
N PRO A 12 -13.18 25.23 17.52
CA PRO A 12 -12.06 25.40 18.44
C PRO A 12 -11.27 24.11 18.70
N ALA A 13 -11.96 22.96 18.81
CA ALA A 13 -11.33 21.66 19.00
C ALA A 13 -10.56 21.17 17.76
N GLN A 14 -11.12 21.34 16.56
CA GLN A 14 -10.43 20.97 15.31
C GLN A 14 -9.21 21.86 15.06
N ARG A 15 -9.34 23.16 15.34
CA ARG A 15 -8.24 24.12 15.27
C ARG A 15 -7.12 23.75 16.23
N ALA A 16 -7.46 23.40 17.46
CA ALA A 16 -6.50 22.93 18.46
C ALA A 16 -5.78 21.66 17.99
N ASN A 17 -6.49 20.68 17.43
CA ASN A 17 -5.88 19.46 16.90
C ASN A 17 -4.95 19.72 15.71
N VAL A 18 -5.34 20.59 14.77
CA VAL A 18 -4.48 20.95 13.63
C VAL A 18 -3.23 21.69 14.09
N ILE A 19 -3.38 22.66 14.98
CA ILE A 19 -2.25 23.42 15.56
C ILE A 19 -1.33 22.47 16.34
N TYR A 20 -1.91 21.59 17.17
CA TYR A 20 -1.16 20.64 17.99
C TYR A 20 -0.41 19.63 17.12
N ALA A 21 -1.07 19.02 16.13
CA ALA A 21 -0.44 18.09 15.20
C ALA A 21 0.67 18.76 14.38
N GLN A 22 0.47 20.01 13.97
CA GLN A 22 1.49 20.75 13.23
C GLN A 22 2.68 21.17 14.13
N ALA A 23 2.41 21.65 15.34
CA ALA A 23 3.45 21.99 16.31
C ALA A 23 4.26 20.76 16.72
N GLN A 24 3.60 19.62 16.94
CA GLN A 24 4.27 18.34 17.24
C GLN A 24 5.11 17.86 16.06
N SER A 25 4.61 18.02 14.82
CA SER A 25 5.36 17.72 13.60
C SER A 25 6.61 18.61 13.43
N GLU A 26 6.49 19.91 13.71
CA GLU A 26 7.62 20.85 13.64
C GLU A 26 8.66 20.59 14.74
N LEU A 27 8.21 20.31 15.96
CA LEU A 27 9.06 19.93 17.08
C LEU A 27 9.79 18.62 16.81
N SER A 28 9.08 17.58 16.34
CA SER A 28 9.68 16.30 15.95
C SER A 28 10.73 16.48 14.85
N ASN A 29 10.46 17.30 13.84
CA ASN A 29 11.44 17.59 12.77
C ASN A 29 12.67 18.36 13.25
N ARG A 30 12.54 19.20 14.28
CA ARG A 30 13.68 19.93 14.89
C ARG A 30 14.51 19.01 15.78
N LEU A 31 13.85 18.21 16.62
CA LEU A 31 14.51 17.22 17.47
C LEU A 31 15.22 16.15 16.63
N TRP A 32 14.64 15.74 15.51
CA TRP A 32 15.25 14.76 14.61
C TRP A 32 16.45 15.32 13.85
N ARG A 33 16.40 16.58 13.40
CA ARG A 33 17.58 17.29 12.85
C ARG A 33 18.70 17.43 13.89
N ALA A 34 18.35 17.70 15.15
CA ALA A 34 19.32 17.73 16.24
C ALA A 34 19.90 16.34 16.56
N ALA A 35 19.11 15.27 16.42
CA ALA A 35 19.53 13.89 16.70
C ALA A 35 20.36 13.24 15.58
N ILE A 36 20.17 13.64 14.32
CA ILE A 36 20.95 13.11 13.19
C ILE A 36 22.33 13.72 13.08
N GLY A 37 22.55 14.90 13.66
CA GLY A 37 23.85 15.58 13.62
C GLY A 37 24.28 15.86 12.18
N ASP A 38 24.03 17.07 11.67
CA ASP A 38 24.78 17.60 10.52
C ASP A 38 26.22 17.92 10.94
N GLY A 39 26.95 16.91 11.40
CA GLY A 39 28.35 16.93 11.80
C GLY A 39 28.94 15.53 11.61
N GLU A 40 29.81 15.42 10.60
CA GLU A 40 30.76 14.35 10.23
C GLU A 40 30.58 12.93 10.84
N ARG A 41 30.48 11.93 9.95
CA ARG A 41 30.18 10.51 10.27
C ARG A 41 31.45 9.64 10.30
N ASP A 42 31.61 8.83 11.35
CA ASP A 42 32.68 7.85 11.55
C ASP A 42 32.24 6.43 11.10
N PRO A 43 33.05 5.62 10.37
CA PRO A 43 32.55 4.53 9.53
C PRO A 43 32.65 3.11 10.11
N ASN A 44 32.59 2.90 11.43
CA ASN A 44 32.88 1.57 11.99
C ASN A 44 31.85 1.07 13.02
N LYS A 45 30.88 0.26 12.56
CA LYS A 45 30.33 -0.91 13.30
C LYS A 45 29.27 -1.68 12.50
N SER A 46 29.42 -3.01 12.48
CA SER A 46 28.77 -3.99 11.59
C SER A 46 28.08 -5.14 12.35
N GLY A 47 27.01 -5.70 11.75
CA GLY A 47 26.51 -7.10 11.85
C GLY A 47 25.69 -7.48 13.11
N MET A 48 24.75 -8.43 13.18
CA MET A 48 24.20 -9.57 12.38
C MET A 48 23.00 -10.18 13.22
N PRO A 49 22.42 -11.39 13.00
CA PRO A 49 21.71 -12.02 11.87
C PRO A 49 20.26 -12.53 12.21
N LEU A 50 19.58 -13.10 11.19
CA LEU A 50 18.21 -13.65 11.17
C LEU A 50 18.13 -15.18 11.33
N GLY A 51 16.95 -15.71 11.69
CA GLY A 51 16.56 -17.12 11.46
C GLY A 51 15.07 -17.43 11.78
N GLY A 52 14.46 -18.36 11.02
CA GLY A 52 13.23 -19.08 11.41
C GLY A 52 12.13 -19.21 10.32
N ALA A 53 11.81 -20.46 9.94
CA ALA A 53 11.03 -20.87 8.77
C ALA A 53 9.49 -20.89 8.94
N GLY A 54 8.78 -20.66 7.83
CA GLY A 54 7.35 -20.86 7.60
C GLY A 54 7.09 -21.01 6.09
N MET A 55 6.01 -21.69 5.69
CA MET A 55 5.67 -22.10 4.30
C MET A 55 6.03 -21.06 3.22
N SER A 56 6.68 -21.50 2.13
CA SER A 56 7.21 -20.62 1.10
C SER A 56 6.13 -20.07 0.17
N MET A 57 6.24 -18.79 -0.17
CA MET A 57 5.39 -18.06 -1.11
C MET A 57 5.26 -18.70 -2.50
N ASP A 58 6.15 -19.62 -2.86
CA ASP A 58 6.03 -20.42 -4.09
C ASP A 58 4.71 -21.21 -4.11
N SER A 59 4.26 -21.69 -2.95
CA SER A 59 2.95 -22.35 -2.80
C SER A 59 1.78 -21.38 -3.00
N LEU A 60 1.94 -20.11 -2.61
CA LEU A 60 0.93 -19.06 -2.84
C LEU A 60 0.78 -18.74 -4.33
N LEU A 61 1.89 -18.69 -5.05
CA LEU A 61 1.91 -18.39 -6.49
C LEU A 61 1.32 -19.56 -7.31
N GLU A 62 1.67 -20.79 -6.95
CA GLU A 62 1.06 -21.99 -7.54
C GLU A 62 -0.45 -22.06 -7.28
N MET A 63 -0.91 -21.71 -6.08
CA MET A 63 -2.34 -21.69 -5.73
C MET A 63 -3.11 -20.53 -6.40
N LEU A 64 -2.45 -19.39 -6.65
CA LEU A 64 -3.01 -18.25 -7.39
C LEU A 64 -3.04 -18.47 -8.91
N GLY A 65 -2.59 -19.63 -9.40
CA GLY A 65 -2.65 -20.02 -10.81
C GLY A 65 -1.60 -19.34 -11.69
N THR A 66 -0.57 -18.71 -11.09
CA THR A 66 0.54 -18.13 -11.84
C THR A 66 1.66 -19.15 -11.91
N GLN A 67 1.95 -19.64 -13.12
CA GLN A 67 3.08 -20.54 -13.32
C GLN A 67 4.37 -19.80 -12.95
N VAL A 68 5.10 -20.34 -11.98
CA VAL A 68 6.50 -19.97 -11.75
C VAL A 68 7.23 -20.17 -13.09
N PRO A 69 7.95 -19.17 -13.62
CA PRO A 69 8.82 -19.43 -14.76
C PRO A 69 9.81 -20.49 -14.29
N GLN A 70 9.71 -21.70 -14.85
CA GLN A 70 10.74 -22.69 -14.69
C GLN A 70 12.05 -22.01 -15.06
N THR A 71 12.96 -21.91 -14.08
CA THR A 71 14.35 -21.59 -14.33
C THR A 71 14.94 -22.75 -15.11
N ALA A 72 14.74 -22.73 -16.43
CA ALA A 72 15.42 -23.59 -17.37
C ALA A 72 16.60 -22.76 -17.92
N ARG A 73 17.79 -22.92 -17.35
CA ARG A 73 18.79 -23.97 -17.63
C ARG A 73 19.52 -23.73 -18.94
N GLY A 74 20.85 -23.63 -18.79
CA GLY A 74 21.81 -24.35 -19.62
C GLY A 74 21.92 -23.92 -21.07
N LYS A 75 23.06 -23.31 -21.41
CA LYS A 75 23.52 -23.15 -22.79
C LYS A 75 23.42 -24.50 -23.52
N CYS A 76 22.45 -24.64 -24.41
CA CYS A 76 22.37 -25.77 -25.33
C CYS A 76 23.36 -25.50 -26.47
N ASN A 77 24.25 -26.45 -26.75
CA ASN A 77 25.26 -26.37 -27.81
C ASN A 77 24.83 -27.21 -29.02
N CYS A 78 23.65 -26.93 -29.57
CA CYS A 78 23.14 -27.59 -30.77
C CYS A 78 23.07 -26.61 -31.94
N ARG A 79 23.44 -27.09 -33.13
CA ARG A 79 23.48 -26.32 -34.38
C ARG A 79 22.24 -26.69 -35.20
N CYS A 80 21.12 -26.02 -34.92
CA CYS A 80 19.85 -26.18 -35.62
C CYS A 80 19.33 -24.81 -36.03
N ASP A 81 18.72 -24.70 -37.21
CA ASP A 81 18.17 -23.44 -37.73
C ASP A 81 16.69 -23.33 -37.36
N CYS A 82 16.40 -22.63 -36.26
CA CYS A 82 15.04 -22.35 -35.78
C CYS A 82 14.88 -20.84 -35.51
N ASP A 83 13.62 -20.36 -35.57
CA ASP A 83 13.21 -18.94 -35.48
C ASP A 83 13.62 -18.18 -34.19
N CYS A 84 14.30 -18.85 -33.25
CA CYS A 84 14.83 -18.28 -32.02
C CYS A 84 16.08 -17.39 -32.23
N HIS A 85 16.62 -17.30 -33.44
CA HIS A 85 17.88 -16.59 -33.75
C HIS A 85 17.75 -15.31 -34.59
N ARG A 86 16.54 -14.84 -34.91
CA ARG A 86 16.40 -13.59 -35.68
C ARG A 86 16.53 -12.36 -34.76
N GLY A 87 17.76 -11.84 -34.68
CA GLY A 87 18.12 -10.63 -33.94
C GLY A 87 17.39 -9.38 -34.45
N GLY A 88 17.08 -8.48 -33.51
CA GLY A 88 16.56 -7.15 -33.78
C GLY A 88 17.65 -6.17 -34.19
N GLU A 89 17.24 -5.11 -34.89
CA GLU A 89 18.08 -3.95 -35.16
C GLU A 89 17.82 -2.86 -34.12
N ASP A 90 18.91 -2.41 -33.52
CA ASP A 90 19.03 -1.32 -32.56
C ASP A 90 18.76 0.06 -33.19
N ARG A 91 18.15 0.96 -32.41
CA ARG A 91 18.27 2.41 -32.61
C ARG A 91 18.45 3.12 -31.27
N GLU A 92 19.66 3.60 -31.03
CA GLU A 92 20.03 4.58 -30.00
C GLU A 92 19.66 6.01 -30.45
N GLY A 93 19.27 6.89 -29.52
CA GLY A 93 19.11 8.33 -29.78
C GLY A 93 18.31 9.16 -28.74
N GLU A 94 18.99 9.52 -27.64
CA GLU A 94 18.88 10.78 -26.86
C GLU A 94 17.71 11.14 -25.88
N PRO A 95 18.00 11.97 -24.84
CA PRO A 95 17.30 11.98 -23.55
C PRO A 95 16.21 13.06 -23.44
N GLY A 96 15.01 12.66 -22.98
CA GLY A 96 13.84 13.54 -22.86
C GLY A 96 13.11 13.41 -21.52
N VAL A 97 13.08 14.51 -20.78
CA VAL A 97 12.32 14.81 -19.55
C VAL A 97 10.83 14.54 -19.71
N ILE A 98 10.17 13.65 -18.94
CA ILE A 98 8.71 13.81 -18.70
C ILE A 98 8.21 13.18 -17.39
N ALA A 99 7.78 14.05 -16.47
CA ALA A 99 6.75 13.76 -15.49
C ALA A 99 5.39 13.70 -16.20
N LYS A 100 4.67 12.56 -16.15
CA LYS A 100 3.19 12.40 -16.26
C LYS A 100 2.86 10.99 -16.77
N ALA A 101 2.41 10.12 -15.87
CA ALA A 101 1.69 8.89 -16.21
C ALA A 101 0.68 8.55 -15.11
N LEU A 102 -0.28 9.46 -14.91
CA LEU A 102 -1.63 9.11 -14.48
C LEU A 102 -2.49 9.36 -15.72
N GLY A 103 -2.86 8.28 -16.41
CA GLY A 103 -3.70 8.35 -17.60
C GLY A 103 -5.07 8.91 -17.24
N ALA A 104 -5.49 9.93 -18.00
CA ALA A 104 -6.87 10.39 -18.02
C ALA A 104 -7.75 9.28 -18.58
N ALA A 105 -8.81 8.93 -17.85
CA ALA A 105 -9.92 8.15 -18.40
C ALA A 105 -10.71 9.02 -19.41
N PRO A 106 -11.23 8.45 -20.50
CA PRO A 106 -12.13 9.17 -21.39
C PRO A 106 -13.48 9.49 -20.70
N ALA A 107 -14.09 10.61 -21.09
CA ALA A 107 -15.37 11.11 -20.59
C ALA A 107 -16.55 10.13 -20.87
N PRO A 108 -17.62 10.15 -20.04
CA PRO A 108 -18.68 9.15 -20.12
C PRO A 108 -19.63 9.41 -21.30
N ALA A 109 -19.90 8.35 -22.07
CA ALA A 109 -21.08 8.28 -22.92
C ALA A 109 -22.33 8.04 -22.06
N ALA A 110 -23.46 8.58 -22.53
CA ALA A 110 -24.74 8.68 -21.84
C ALA A 110 -25.26 7.37 -21.22
N ALA A 111 -25.93 7.54 -20.08
CA ALA A 111 -26.49 6.51 -19.23
C ALA A 111 -27.44 5.55 -19.99
N SER A 112 -27.14 4.26 -19.91
CA SER A 112 -28.12 3.19 -20.10
C SER A 112 -28.22 2.42 -18.78
N SER A 113 -29.39 2.46 -18.17
CA SER A 113 -29.75 1.81 -16.92
C SER A 113 -29.62 0.29 -17.02
N ARG A 114 -28.51 -0.24 -16.50
CA ARG A 114 -28.42 -1.68 -16.16
C ARG A 114 -28.94 -1.89 -14.75
N PRO A 115 -29.79 -2.91 -14.52
CA PRO A 115 -30.27 -3.23 -13.18
C PRO A 115 -29.11 -3.67 -12.29
N SER A 116 -29.11 -3.18 -11.04
CA SER A 116 -28.18 -3.61 -10.00
C SER A 116 -28.22 -5.13 -9.86
N PRO A 117 -27.07 -5.83 -9.77
CA PRO A 117 -27.07 -7.24 -9.42
C PRO A 117 -27.65 -7.41 -8.00
N PRO A 118 -28.30 -8.55 -7.70
CA PRO A 118 -28.89 -8.78 -6.40
C PRO A 118 -27.78 -8.79 -5.33
N PRO A 119 -28.10 -8.43 -4.07
CA PRO A 119 -27.15 -8.57 -2.97
C PRO A 119 -26.76 -10.05 -2.87
N PHE A 120 -25.47 -10.34 -2.99
CA PHE A 120 -24.95 -11.66 -2.68
C PHE A 120 -25.09 -11.86 -1.17
N GLU A 121 -25.87 -12.87 -0.78
CA GLU A 121 -25.87 -13.43 0.56
C GLU A 121 -24.51 -14.08 0.82
N THR A 122 -23.54 -13.28 1.21
CA THR A 122 -22.50 -13.77 2.11
C THR A 122 -23.17 -13.89 3.47
N ASN A 123 -23.09 -15.06 4.11
CA ASN A 123 -23.21 -15.15 5.56
C ASN A 123 -22.10 -14.29 6.19
N ALA A 124 -22.25 -12.96 6.13
CA ALA A 124 -21.50 -12.01 6.91
C ALA A 124 -22.17 -11.98 8.28
N THR A 125 -22.04 -13.08 9.02
CA THR A 125 -21.92 -12.95 10.46
C THR A 125 -20.73 -12.02 10.64
N GLY A 126 -20.98 -10.76 11.00
CA GLY A 126 -19.93 -9.83 11.37
C GLY A 126 -18.99 -10.59 12.28
N ASP A 127 -17.78 -10.81 11.78
CA ASP A 127 -16.85 -11.79 12.34
C ASP A 127 -16.39 -11.21 13.68
N ASN A 128 -17.18 -11.45 14.71
CA ASN A 128 -16.97 -10.99 16.08
C ASN A 128 -15.92 -11.86 16.76
N THR A 129 -15.00 -12.39 15.96
CA THR A 129 -13.84 -13.15 16.38
C THR A 129 -13.01 -12.23 17.25
N PRO A 130 -12.78 -12.58 18.53
CA PRO A 130 -12.01 -11.74 19.42
C PRO A 130 -10.61 -11.48 18.84
N LEU A 131 -10.15 -10.23 18.89
CA LEU A 131 -8.86 -9.84 18.30
C LEU A 131 -7.75 -9.73 19.34
N ALA A 132 -6.59 -10.29 19.03
CA ALA A 132 -5.36 -10.16 19.82
C ALA A 132 -4.60 -8.88 19.44
N LEU A 133 -5.03 -7.72 19.95
CA LEU A 133 -4.47 -6.42 19.56
C LEU A 133 -3.44 -5.84 20.54
N GLY A 134 -3.32 -6.40 21.75
CA GLY A 134 -2.44 -5.90 22.82
C GLY A 134 -2.63 -4.39 23.07
N PRO A 135 -1.58 -3.55 22.95
CA PRO A 135 -1.68 -2.09 23.19
C PRO A 135 -2.61 -1.37 22.18
N ASN A 136 -3.00 -2.05 21.10
CA ASN A 136 -3.87 -1.53 20.05
C ASN A 136 -5.35 -1.89 20.26
N ALA A 137 -5.72 -2.48 21.41
CA ALA A 137 -7.10 -2.87 21.74
C ALA A 137 -8.13 -1.72 21.61
N ARG A 138 -7.68 -0.46 21.74
CA ARG A 138 -8.50 0.74 21.49
C ARG A 138 -9.12 0.81 20.08
N TYR A 139 -8.57 0.07 19.11
CA TYR A 139 -9.07 0.03 17.73
C TYR A 139 -10.01 -1.14 17.44
N HIS A 140 -10.34 -1.97 18.44
CA HIS A 140 -11.16 -3.17 18.25
C HIS A 140 -12.49 -2.87 17.56
N ALA A 141 -13.26 -1.91 18.07
CA ALA A 141 -14.55 -1.53 17.50
C ALA A 141 -14.43 -1.02 16.05
N THR A 142 -13.41 -0.19 15.78
CA THR A 142 -13.15 0.33 14.45
C THR A 142 -12.76 -0.75 13.45
N LEU A 143 -11.93 -1.71 13.86
CA LEU A 143 -11.54 -2.85 13.03
C LEU A 143 -12.73 -3.76 12.73
N ALA A 144 -13.60 -3.99 13.72
CA ALA A 144 -14.84 -4.73 13.52
C ALA A 144 -15.79 -4.02 12.55
N GLU A 145 -15.98 -2.70 12.70
CA GLU A 145 -16.77 -1.88 11.78
C GLU A 145 -16.21 -1.92 10.35
N ALA A 146 -14.89 -1.75 10.22
CA ALA A 146 -14.19 -1.79 8.95
C ALA A 146 -14.32 -3.15 8.27
N GLY A 147 -14.24 -4.23 9.05
CA GLY A 147 -14.44 -5.59 8.55
C GLY A 147 -15.87 -5.83 8.07
N ALA A 148 -16.87 -5.44 8.86
CA ALA A 148 -18.28 -5.53 8.49
C ALA A 148 -18.61 -4.74 7.21
N ARG A 149 -18.02 -3.54 7.05
CA ARG A 149 -18.22 -2.70 5.87
C ARG A 149 -17.62 -3.32 4.60
N SER A 150 -16.42 -3.87 4.71
CA SER A 150 -15.59 -4.23 3.55
C SER A 150 -15.67 -5.72 3.19
N GLY A 151 -16.13 -6.57 4.12
CA GLY A 151 -16.03 -8.03 4.00
C GLY A 151 -14.59 -8.55 4.12
N ILE A 152 -13.67 -7.75 4.68
CA ILE A 152 -12.28 -8.13 4.96
C ILE A 152 -12.17 -8.49 6.44
N PRO A 153 -11.61 -9.66 6.81
CA PRO A 153 -11.44 -10.01 8.21
C PRO A 153 -10.70 -8.93 9.00
N ALA A 154 -11.19 -8.62 10.20
CA ALA A 154 -10.60 -7.56 11.03
C ALA A 154 -9.13 -7.85 11.39
N SER A 155 -8.78 -9.14 11.54
CA SER A 155 -7.41 -9.61 11.73
C SER A 155 -6.50 -9.35 10.52
N ALA A 156 -7.01 -9.47 9.30
CA ALA A 156 -6.29 -9.11 8.07
C ALA A 156 -6.08 -7.59 7.95
N ILE A 157 -7.10 -6.78 8.29
CA ILE A 157 -6.97 -5.32 8.35
C ILE A 157 -5.91 -4.92 9.39
N ALA A 158 -5.93 -5.55 10.56
CA ALA A 158 -4.95 -5.32 11.62
C ALA A 158 -3.52 -5.67 11.17
N ALA A 159 -3.33 -6.80 10.47
CA ALA A 159 -2.02 -7.18 9.93
C ALA A 159 -1.46 -6.17 8.92
N ILE A 160 -2.31 -5.62 8.04
CA ILE A 160 -1.90 -4.57 7.10
C ILE A 160 -1.47 -3.30 7.85
N ILE A 161 -2.27 -2.86 8.83
CA ILE A 161 -1.94 -1.67 9.64
C ILE A 161 -0.64 -1.90 10.43
N ASP A 162 -0.46 -3.08 11.01
CA ASP A 162 0.75 -3.43 11.75
C ASP A 162 2.01 -3.41 10.86
N ALA A 163 1.88 -3.80 9.61
CA ALA A 163 2.96 -3.74 8.63
C ALA A 163 3.31 -2.30 8.22
N GLU A 164 2.32 -1.41 8.13
CA GLU A 164 2.48 -0.04 7.61
C GLU A 164 2.79 1.00 8.70
N ALA A 165 2.13 0.94 9.85
CA ALA A 165 2.23 1.95 10.88
C ALA A 165 3.60 1.93 11.56
N ALA A 166 4.18 3.13 11.77
CA ALA A 166 5.21 3.29 12.79
C ALA A 166 4.64 2.89 14.17
N LYS A 167 5.51 2.37 15.04
CA LYS A 167 5.13 1.88 16.37
C LYS A 167 5.84 2.64 17.48
N GLY A 168 5.16 2.82 18.61
CA GLY A 168 5.76 3.21 19.88
C GLY A 168 6.62 2.08 20.46
N GLY A 169 7.40 2.40 21.50
CA GLY A 169 8.23 1.42 22.19
C GLY A 169 7.45 0.28 22.86
N ASP A 170 6.16 0.51 23.14
CA ASP A 170 5.21 -0.47 23.67
C ASP A 170 4.51 -1.30 22.56
N GLY A 171 4.81 -1.04 21.28
CA GLY A 171 4.15 -1.69 20.14
C GLY A 171 2.83 -1.03 19.72
N SER A 172 2.42 0.07 20.35
CA SER A 172 1.23 0.81 19.94
C SER A 172 1.42 1.44 18.55
N TRP A 173 0.41 1.32 17.68
CA TRP A 173 0.44 1.95 16.37
C TRP A 173 0.35 3.47 16.51
N ASN A 174 1.19 4.18 15.77
CA ASN A 174 1.28 5.63 15.78
C ASN A 174 0.42 6.23 14.66
N PRO A 175 -0.73 6.88 14.95
CA PRO A 175 -1.56 7.53 13.94
C PRO A 175 -0.87 8.71 13.25
N LEU A 176 0.17 9.28 13.87
CA LEU A 176 0.97 10.36 13.32
C LEU A 176 2.17 9.83 12.50
N SER A 177 2.20 8.53 12.19
CA SER A 177 3.21 7.91 11.32
C SER A 177 3.35 8.68 10.01
N ARG A 178 4.59 8.93 9.59
CA ARG A 178 4.90 9.65 8.35
C ARG A 178 6.19 9.14 7.74
N ASN A 179 6.17 8.92 6.42
CA ASN A 179 7.37 8.58 5.68
C ASN A 179 8.14 9.87 5.30
N PRO A 180 9.41 10.02 5.69
CA PRO A 180 10.19 11.23 5.33
C PRO A 180 10.53 11.32 3.84
N ARG A 181 10.47 10.20 3.10
CA ARG A 181 10.82 10.11 1.67
C ARG A 181 9.62 10.20 0.74
N SER A 182 8.40 10.30 1.27
CA SER A 182 7.18 10.34 0.45
C SER A 182 6.07 11.14 1.13
N SER A 183 4.90 11.18 0.49
CA SER A 183 3.70 11.79 1.09
C SER A 183 2.94 10.85 2.03
N ALA A 184 3.40 9.60 2.21
CA ALA A 184 2.72 8.59 3.02
C ALA A 184 2.56 9.03 4.48
N ALA A 185 1.36 8.89 5.01
CA ALA A 185 1.01 9.27 6.37
C ALA A 185 -0.13 8.43 6.93
N GLY A 186 -0.22 8.37 8.26
CA GLY A 186 -1.29 7.68 8.97
C GLY A 186 -1.03 6.21 9.21
N LEU A 187 -2.00 5.54 9.84
CA LEU A 187 -1.92 4.11 10.14
C LEU A 187 -1.82 3.24 8.88
N GLY A 188 -2.40 3.69 7.77
CA GLY A 188 -2.32 3.02 6.47
C GLY A 188 -1.23 3.55 5.53
N GLN A 189 -0.39 4.51 5.96
CA GLN A 189 0.68 5.11 5.15
C GLN A 189 0.20 5.58 3.76
N PHE A 190 -1.00 6.14 3.67
CA PHE A 190 -1.59 6.56 2.40
C PHE A 190 -0.84 7.72 1.77
N LEU A 191 -0.53 7.61 0.47
CA LEU A 191 -0.03 8.73 -0.34
C LEU A 191 -1.13 9.79 -0.54
N SER A 192 -0.74 11.06 -0.70
CA SER A 192 -1.71 12.16 -0.88
C SER A 192 -2.63 11.96 -2.10
N GLY A 193 -2.09 11.43 -3.20
CA GLY A 193 -2.85 11.16 -4.42
C GLY A 193 -3.87 10.04 -4.22
N THR A 194 -3.42 8.89 -3.70
CA THR A 194 -4.30 7.75 -3.40
C THR A 194 -5.42 8.13 -2.43
N TRP A 195 -5.10 8.89 -1.38
CA TRP A 195 -6.09 9.36 -0.40
C TRP A 195 -7.15 10.25 -1.05
N GLN A 196 -6.73 11.18 -1.91
CA GLN A 196 -7.66 12.01 -2.68
C GLN A 196 -8.53 11.15 -3.60
N THR A 197 -7.97 10.16 -4.29
CA THR A 197 -8.74 9.23 -5.12
C THR A 197 -9.80 8.49 -4.31
N LEU A 198 -9.47 8.01 -3.11
CA LEU A 198 -10.44 7.37 -2.22
C LEU A 198 -11.55 8.35 -1.81
N ALA A 199 -11.22 9.61 -1.50
CA ALA A 199 -12.21 10.64 -1.16
C ALA A 199 -13.14 10.99 -2.34
N GLU A 200 -12.69 10.82 -3.57
CA GLU A 200 -13.47 11.08 -4.80
C GLU A 200 -14.25 9.85 -5.27
N GLN A 201 -13.90 8.64 -4.79
CA GLN A 201 -14.46 7.39 -5.27
C GLN A 201 -15.80 7.08 -4.56
N PRO A 202 -16.93 7.03 -5.29
CA PRO A 202 -18.22 6.67 -4.72
C PRO A 202 -18.19 5.32 -4.01
N GLY A 203 -18.82 5.25 -2.83
CA GLY A 203 -18.94 4.04 -2.04
C GLY A 203 -17.81 3.81 -1.03
N THR A 204 -16.72 4.57 -1.06
CA THR A 204 -15.74 4.55 0.04
C THR A 204 -16.26 5.36 1.24
N TRP A 205 -15.77 5.02 2.42
CA TRP A 205 -16.06 5.70 3.67
C TRP A 205 -15.56 7.15 3.61
N LEU A 206 -14.37 7.34 3.07
CA LEU A 206 -13.76 8.66 2.93
C LEU A 206 -14.57 9.56 1.99
N ASN A 207 -15.12 9.01 0.92
CA ASN A 207 -16.04 9.73 0.03
C ASN A 207 -17.34 10.11 0.73
N GLN A 208 -17.94 9.21 1.52
CA GLN A 208 -19.13 9.53 2.32
C GLN A 208 -18.84 10.68 3.29
N VAL A 209 -17.70 10.67 3.98
CA VAL A 209 -17.29 11.77 4.86
C VAL A 209 -17.07 13.07 4.08
N ALA A 210 -16.40 13.02 2.93
CA ALA A 210 -16.17 14.19 2.11
C ALA A 210 -17.49 14.79 1.59
N GLN A 211 -18.46 13.96 1.20
CA GLN A 211 -19.81 14.40 0.80
C GLN A 211 -20.56 15.06 1.95
N GLN A 212 -20.62 14.40 3.11
CA GLN A 212 -21.33 14.91 4.29
C GLN A 212 -20.77 16.26 4.77
N ARG A 213 -19.48 16.48 4.57
CA ARG A 213 -18.80 17.74 4.95
C ARG A 213 -18.80 18.80 3.85
N GLY A 214 -19.39 18.53 2.69
CA GLY A 214 -19.39 19.45 1.56
C GLY A 214 -17.99 19.73 1.00
N TRP A 215 -17.11 18.73 1.03
CA TRP A 215 -15.72 18.84 0.58
C TRP A 215 -15.51 18.41 -0.87
N LEU A 216 -16.57 17.98 -1.54
CA LEU A 216 -16.56 17.65 -2.96
C LEU A 216 -17.26 18.74 -3.77
N THR A 217 -16.74 19.03 -4.95
CA THR A 217 -17.39 19.87 -5.95
C THR A 217 -18.59 19.15 -6.58
N GLY A 218 -19.40 19.86 -7.37
CA GLY A 218 -20.49 19.26 -8.13
C GLY A 218 -20.06 18.14 -9.11
N SER A 219 -18.77 18.07 -9.48
CA SER A 219 -18.22 16.99 -10.30
C SER A 219 -17.69 15.80 -9.48
N GLY A 220 -17.91 15.79 -8.17
CA GLY A 220 -17.45 14.73 -7.25
C GLY A 220 -15.94 14.75 -6.98
N LYS A 221 -15.24 15.84 -7.38
CA LYS A 221 -13.81 16.04 -7.12
C LYS A 221 -13.60 16.72 -5.78
N VAL A 222 -12.48 16.44 -5.10
CA VAL A 222 -12.14 17.16 -3.88
C VAL A 222 -12.00 18.64 -4.21
N ASP A 223 -12.74 19.48 -3.50
CA ASP A 223 -12.63 20.93 -3.60
C ASP A 223 -11.19 21.33 -3.24
N PRO A 224 -10.47 22.06 -4.13
CA PRO A 224 -9.12 22.53 -3.84
C PRO A 224 -9.00 23.29 -2.51
N ALA A 225 -10.02 24.05 -2.13
CA ALA A 225 -10.06 24.78 -0.86
C ALA A 225 -10.18 23.86 0.37
N ARG A 226 -10.63 22.61 0.18
CA ARG A 226 -10.83 21.60 1.23
C ARG A 226 -9.78 20.49 1.24
N ARG A 227 -8.79 20.59 0.34
CA ARG A 227 -7.77 19.56 0.15
C ARG A 227 -6.94 19.34 1.42
N GLY A 228 -6.69 20.39 2.20
CA GLY A 228 -5.95 20.29 3.47
C GLY A 228 -6.69 19.42 4.48
N GLU A 229 -7.98 19.66 4.65
CA GLU A 229 -8.85 18.94 5.57
C GLU A 229 -9.01 17.47 5.16
N VAL A 230 -9.17 17.20 3.86
CA VAL A 230 -9.19 15.83 3.34
C VAL A 230 -7.88 15.11 3.68
N LEU A 231 -6.73 15.72 3.38
CA LEU A 231 -5.42 15.09 3.64
C LEU A 231 -5.11 14.89 5.13
N ALA A 232 -5.65 15.75 6.01
CA ALA A 232 -5.49 15.65 7.45
C ALA A 232 -6.18 14.41 8.05
N LEU A 233 -7.25 13.91 7.42
CA LEU A 233 -7.93 12.69 7.86
C LEU A 233 -7.03 11.43 7.82
N ARG A 234 -5.88 11.46 7.13
CA ARG A 234 -4.90 10.36 7.24
C ARG A 234 -4.37 10.17 8.66
N TYR A 235 -4.35 11.23 9.47
CA TYR A 235 -3.91 11.14 10.86
C TYR A 235 -5.05 10.75 11.82
N ASP A 236 -6.28 10.69 11.32
CA ASP A 236 -7.41 10.16 12.08
C ASP A 236 -7.40 8.62 12.01
N PRO A 237 -7.34 7.92 13.16
CA PRO A 237 -7.26 6.47 13.17
C PRO A 237 -8.46 5.79 12.51
N GLN A 238 -9.68 6.27 12.74
CA GLN A 238 -10.88 5.67 12.15
C GLN A 238 -10.87 5.82 10.63
N ALA A 239 -10.65 7.03 10.13
CA ALA A 239 -10.56 7.29 8.70
C ALA A 239 -9.48 6.43 8.03
N SER A 240 -8.31 6.29 8.66
CA SER A 240 -7.24 5.42 8.16
C SER A 240 -7.67 3.95 8.09
N ILE A 241 -8.22 3.40 9.17
CA ILE A 241 -8.61 1.99 9.25
C ILE A 241 -9.73 1.67 8.25
N MET A 242 -10.76 2.52 8.18
CA MET A 242 -11.86 2.36 7.23
C MET A 242 -11.36 2.44 5.79
N SER A 243 -10.42 3.34 5.49
CA SER A 243 -9.85 3.48 4.15
C SER A 243 -8.94 2.31 3.77
N VAL A 244 -8.21 1.71 4.72
CA VAL A 244 -7.45 0.47 4.48
C VAL A 244 -8.40 -0.64 4.06
N ALA A 245 -9.53 -0.80 4.78
CA ALA A 245 -10.52 -1.82 4.50
C ALA A 245 -11.19 -1.64 3.12
N ASP A 246 -11.62 -0.41 2.79
CA ASP A 246 -12.20 -0.10 1.49
C ASP A 246 -11.20 -0.34 0.34
N MET A 247 -9.93 0.06 0.51
CA MET A 247 -8.90 -0.15 -0.51
C MET A 247 -8.54 -1.63 -0.67
N ALA A 248 -8.46 -2.38 0.43
CA ALA A 248 -8.26 -3.83 0.39
C ALA A 248 -9.40 -4.52 -0.37
N CYS A 249 -10.66 -4.19 -0.07
CA CYS A 249 -11.82 -4.73 -0.76
C CYS A 249 -11.81 -4.40 -2.27
N SER A 250 -11.54 -3.14 -2.62
CA SER A 250 -11.43 -2.68 -4.01
C SER A 250 -10.32 -3.41 -4.77
N ASN A 251 -9.15 -3.59 -4.15
CA ASN A 251 -8.02 -4.29 -4.75
C ASN A 251 -8.33 -5.77 -4.97
N LEU A 252 -8.87 -6.45 -3.96
CA LEU A 252 -9.21 -7.87 -4.06
C LEU A 252 -10.24 -8.12 -5.16
N ARG A 253 -11.32 -7.34 -5.22
CA ARG A 253 -12.32 -7.45 -6.30
C ARG A 253 -11.71 -7.31 -7.70
N GLN A 254 -10.72 -6.42 -7.85
CA GLN A 254 -10.04 -6.21 -9.13
C GLN A 254 -9.01 -7.29 -9.47
N LEU A 255 -8.44 -7.95 -8.46
CA LEU A 255 -7.60 -9.13 -8.66
C LEU A 255 -8.46 -10.36 -9.02
N GLU A 256 -9.61 -10.53 -8.36
CA GLU A 256 -10.59 -11.58 -8.66
C GLU A 256 -11.14 -11.45 -10.08
N SER A 257 -11.48 -10.24 -10.52
CA SER A 257 -11.94 -10.01 -11.89
C SER A 257 -10.87 -10.25 -12.95
N ALA A 258 -9.59 -10.31 -12.54
CA ALA A 258 -8.47 -10.73 -13.38
C ALA A 258 -8.23 -12.26 -13.33
N GLY A 259 -9.09 -13.03 -12.66
CA GLY A 259 -9.03 -14.49 -12.57
C GLY A 259 -8.20 -15.05 -11.41
N LEU A 260 -7.71 -14.19 -10.51
CA LEU A 260 -6.86 -14.61 -9.39
C LEU A 260 -7.71 -15.11 -8.21
N LYS A 261 -7.31 -16.24 -7.62
CA LYS A 261 -7.98 -16.84 -6.45
C LYS A 261 -7.52 -16.23 -5.13
N VAL A 262 -7.69 -14.92 -4.97
CA VAL A 262 -7.18 -14.16 -3.81
C VAL A 262 -7.98 -14.36 -2.52
N ARG A 263 -9.00 -15.22 -2.51
CA ARG A 263 -9.79 -15.57 -1.31
C ARG A 263 -9.76 -17.07 -0.99
N ALA A 264 -8.70 -17.76 -1.38
CA ALA A 264 -8.55 -19.20 -1.07
C ALA A 264 -8.57 -19.45 0.45
N ASP A 265 -7.98 -18.55 1.23
CA ASP A 265 -7.92 -18.57 2.68
C ASP A 265 -7.62 -17.16 3.22
N SER A 266 -7.61 -16.99 4.54
CA SER A 266 -7.40 -15.68 5.20
C SER A 266 -5.99 -15.12 4.99
N GLU A 267 -4.98 -15.99 4.92
CA GLU A 267 -3.59 -15.56 4.73
C GLU A 267 -3.40 -15.07 3.29
N THR A 268 -3.87 -15.84 2.29
CA THR A 268 -3.85 -15.47 0.88
C THR A 268 -4.57 -14.15 0.63
N LEU A 269 -5.73 -13.96 1.26
CA LEU A 269 -6.50 -12.72 1.20
C LEU A 269 -5.71 -11.55 1.77
N ALA A 270 -5.13 -11.69 2.97
CA ALA A 270 -4.37 -10.62 3.61
C ALA A 270 -3.14 -10.23 2.78
N LYS A 271 -2.40 -11.22 2.27
CA LYS A 271 -1.21 -11.00 1.43
C LYS A 271 -1.56 -10.34 0.10
N ALA A 272 -2.63 -10.76 -0.57
CA ALA A 272 -3.08 -10.15 -1.82
C ALA A 272 -3.59 -8.71 -1.61
N ALA A 273 -4.33 -8.46 -0.52
CA ALA A 273 -4.75 -7.12 -0.14
C ALA A 273 -3.55 -6.20 0.14
N TYR A 274 -2.57 -6.69 0.90
CA TYR A 274 -1.33 -5.96 1.18
C TYR A 274 -0.54 -5.66 -0.09
N LEU A 275 -0.38 -6.65 -0.98
CA LEU A 275 0.35 -6.47 -2.23
C LEU A 275 -0.26 -5.36 -3.10
N GLY A 276 -1.60 -5.36 -3.22
CA GLY A 276 -2.33 -4.31 -3.93
C GLY A 276 -2.19 -2.94 -3.27
N HIS A 277 -2.18 -2.88 -1.93
CA HIS A 277 -1.94 -1.64 -1.17
C HIS A 277 -0.53 -1.10 -1.38
N HIS A 278 0.47 -1.98 -1.26
CA HIS A 278 1.88 -1.63 -1.23
C HIS A 278 2.43 -1.23 -2.61
N LEU A 279 2.10 -1.99 -3.66
CA LEU A 279 2.57 -1.71 -5.03
C LEU A 279 1.64 -0.78 -5.80
N GLY A 280 0.38 -0.68 -5.37
CA GLY A 280 -0.71 -0.26 -6.25
C GLY A 280 -1.14 -1.39 -7.17
N LEU A 281 -2.42 -1.37 -7.57
CA LEU A 281 -3.04 -2.48 -8.29
C LEU A 281 -2.34 -2.87 -9.60
N ALA A 282 -1.91 -1.89 -10.40
CA ALA A 282 -1.30 -2.14 -11.70
C ALA A 282 0.03 -2.92 -11.56
N ASP A 283 0.90 -2.48 -10.64
CA ASP A 283 2.16 -3.16 -10.38
C ASP A 283 1.95 -4.46 -9.62
N ALA A 284 0.93 -4.58 -8.76
CA ALA A 284 0.55 -5.85 -8.13
C ALA A 284 0.14 -6.91 -9.17
N ARG A 285 -0.66 -6.55 -10.18
CA ARG A 285 -1.02 -7.48 -11.27
C ARG A 285 0.20 -7.93 -12.05
N ARG A 286 1.07 -7.00 -12.44
CA ARG A 286 2.35 -7.32 -13.11
C ARG A 286 3.26 -8.17 -12.23
N PHE A 287 3.29 -7.90 -10.93
CA PHE A 287 4.07 -8.69 -9.96
C PHE A 287 3.61 -10.14 -9.92
N LEU A 288 2.29 -10.35 -9.82
CA LEU A 288 1.71 -11.69 -9.76
C LEU A 288 1.92 -12.45 -11.08
N ALA A 289 1.84 -11.77 -12.22
CA ALA A 289 2.11 -12.34 -13.54
C ALA A 289 3.62 -12.53 -13.85
N GLY A 290 4.54 -12.01 -13.02
CA GLY A 290 5.97 -12.05 -13.30
C GLY A 290 6.45 -11.05 -14.37
N GLU A 291 5.62 -10.05 -14.67
CA GLU A 291 5.78 -9.10 -15.78
C GLU A 291 6.31 -7.72 -15.36
N ILE A 292 6.77 -7.54 -14.12
CA ILE A 292 7.40 -6.27 -13.74
C ILE A 292 8.69 -6.08 -14.54
N ALA A 293 8.78 -4.97 -15.28
CA ALA A 293 9.99 -4.60 -16.02
C ALA A 293 11.20 -4.41 -15.07
N PRO A 294 12.42 -4.83 -15.43
CA PRO A 294 13.60 -4.74 -14.55
C PRO A 294 13.87 -3.35 -13.99
N ALA A 295 13.76 -2.30 -14.82
CA ALA A 295 13.95 -0.92 -14.38
C ALA A 295 12.91 -0.50 -13.31
N ARG A 296 11.65 -0.94 -13.49
CA ARG A 296 10.58 -0.70 -12.53
C ARG A 296 10.81 -1.48 -11.23
N ALA A 297 11.25 -2.73 -11.31
CA ALA A 297 11.60 -3.56 -10.14
C ALA A 297 12.73 -2.92 -9.31
N ARG A 298 13.79 -2.44 -9.96
CA ARG A 298 14.88 -1.69 -9.31
C ARG A 298 14.36 -0.42 -8.62
N GLN A 299 13.52 0.35 -9.30
CA GLN A 299 12.91 1.56 -8.73
C GLN A 299 12.08 1.26 -7.48
N LEU A 300 11.21 0.24 -7.55
CA LEU A 300 10.37 -0.17 -6.43
C LEU A 300 11.21 -0.65 -5.25
N LEU A 301 12.20 -1.51 -5.48
CA LEU A 301 13.10 -1.99 -4.44
C LEU A 301 13.87 -0.84 -3.77
N ALA A 302 14.48 0.04 -4.56
CA ALA A 302 15.23 1.19 -4.05
C ALA A 302 14.35 2.16 -3.24
N ALA A 303 13.08 2.34 -3.62
CA ALA A 303 12.14 3.15 -2.86
C ALA A 303 11.93 2.57 -1.45
N GLN A 304 11.90 1.24 -1.31
CA GLN A 304 11.68 0.57 -0.03
C GLN A 304 12.92 0.60 0.85
N ILE A 305 14.06 0.09 0.35
CA ILE A 305 15.25 -0.16 1.16
C ILE A 305 16.42 0.79 0.92
N GLY A 306 16.26 1.77 0.02
CA GLY A 306 17.32 2.69 -0.38
C GLY A 306 18.18 2.12 -1.52
N GLY A 307 18.81 3.03 -2.30
CA GLY A 307 19.56 2.68 -3.51
C GLY A 307 20.70 1.69 -3.26
N ALA A 308 21.57 1.98 -2.29
CA ALA A 308 22.74 1.12 -2.01
C ALA A 308 22.34 -0.31 -1.58
N ALA A 309 21.33 -0.45 -0.71
CA ALA A 309 20.86 -1.75 -0.27
C ALA A 309 20.11 -2.52 -1.37
N ALA A 310 19.47 -1.81 -2.30
CA ALA A 310 18.89 -2.39 -3.51
C ALA A 310 19.98 -2.91 -4.44
N ASP A 311 21.03 -2.12 -4.70
CA ASP A 311 22.14 -2.50 -5.58
C ASP A 311 22.85 -3.77 -5.12
N GLN A 312 23.11 -3.87 -3.82
CA GLN A 312 23.68 -5.08 -3.22
C GLN A 312 22.79 -6.31 -3.45
N ARG A 313 21.48 -6.19 -3.22
CA ARG A 313 20.54 -7.31 -3.41
C ARG A 313 20.40 -7.69 -4.89
N ILE A 314 20.39 -6.72 -5.79
CA ILE A 314 20.35 -6.95 -7.23
C ILE A 314 21.59 -7.72 -7.68
N ALA A 315 22.78 -7.34 -7.18
CA ALA A 315 24.00 -8.07 -7.46
C ALA A 315 23.96 -9.50 -6.92
N SER A 316 23.41 -9.73 -5.71
CA SER A 316 23.28 -11.06 -5.12
C SER A 316 22.27 -11.96 -5.83
N ALA A 317 21.12 -11.42 -6.25
CA ALA A 317 20.06 -12.18 -6.92
C ALA A 317 20.29 -12.33 -8.44
N GLY A 318 21.28 -11.61 -9.00
CA GLY A 318 21.62 -11.60 -10.42
C GLY A 318 20.80 -10.62 -11.26
N ASP A 319 19.56 -10.32 -10.89
CA ASP A 319 18.73 -9.33 -11.59
C ASP A 319 17.73 -8.60 -10.67
N ALA A 320 17.21 -7.47 -11.15
CA ALA A 320 16.33 -6.60 -10.37
C ALA A 320 14.93 -7.18 -10.13
N LYS A 321 14.41 -8.01 -11.03
CA LYS A 321 13.09 -8.63 -10.87
C LYS A 321 13.16 -9.68 -9.76
N SER A 322 14.17 -10.55 -9.79
CA SER A 322 14.40 -11.57 -8.77
C SER A 322 14.66 -10.94 -7.40
N ALA A 323 15.56 -9.95 -7.31
CA ALA A 323 15.83 -9.24 -6.05
C ALA A 323 14.59 -8.56 -5.46
N HIS A 324 13.80 -7.87 -6.28
CA HIS A 324 12.57 -7.22 -5.83
C HIS A 324 11.53 -8.24 -5.37
N ARG A 325 11.37 -9.34 -6.11
CA ARG A 325 10.44 -10.41 -5.78
C ARG A 325 10.83 -11.08 -4.47
N GLU A 326 12.05 -11.59 -4.35
CA GLU A 326 12.54 -12.24 -3.12
C GLU A 326 12.38 -11.34 -1.89
N TRP A 327 12.75 -10.06 -2.03
CA TRP A 327 12.61 -9.10 -0.94
C TRP A 327 11.15 -8.91 -0.53
N LEU A 328 10.26 -8.65 -1.50
CA LEU A 328 8.85 -8.34 -1.21
C LEU A 328 8.11 -9.55 -0.67
N LEU A 329 8.33 -10.74 -1.25
CA LEU A 329 7.72 -11.98 -0.77
C LEU A 329 8.16 -12.29 0.66
N GLY A 330 9.48 -12.24 0.93
CA GLY A 330 9.99 -12.45 2.27
C GLY A 330 9.52 -11.39 3.27
N PHE A 331 9.31 -10.14 2.84
CA PHE A 331 8.73 -9.11 3.69
C PHE A 331 7.28 -9.43 4.04
N ILE A 332 6.46 -9.77 3.04
CA ILE A 332 5.04 -10.11 3.20
C ILE A 332 4.89 -11.30 4.15
N ASP A 333 5.62 -12.39 3.93
CA ASP A 333 5.53 -13.59 4.77
C ASP A 333 5.85 -13.32 6.24
N ARG A 334 6.80 -12.41 6.52
CA ARG A 334 7.16 -12.05 7.89
C ARG A 334 6.21 -11.06 8.56
N ARG A 335 5.52 -10.23 7.77
CA ARG A 335 4.79 -9.05 8.29
C ARG A 335 3.28 -9.17 8.18
N ILE A 336 2.77 -9.97 7.25
CA ILE A 336 1.34 -10.12 6.99
C ILE A 336 0.91 -11.48 7.54
N GLN A 337 0.57 -11.47 8.83
CA GLN A 337 0.25 -12.65 9.63
C GLN A 337 -1.06 -12.40 10.38
N PRO A 338 -2.22 -12.52 9.70
CA PRO A 338 -3.54 -12.24 10.30
C PRO A 338 -3.83 -13.10 11.53
N GLU A 339 -3.31 -14.32 11.60
CA GLU A 339 -3.43 -15.23 12.73
C GLU A 339 -2.87 -14.65 14.04
N LYS A 340 -1.86 -13.76 13.98
CA LYS A 340 -1.34 -13.06 15.18
C LYS A 340 -2.35 -12.14 15.85
N PHE A 341 -3.38 -11.74 15.10
CA PHE A 341 -4.43 -10.84 15.56
C PHE A 341 -5.74 -11.56 15.83
N SER A 342 -5.78 -12.89 15.70
CA SER A 342 -6.95 -13.72 15.98
C SER A 342 -6.75 -14.39 17.33
N LEU A 343 -7.80 -14.47 18.16
CA LEU A 343 -7.81 -15.22 19.42
C LEU A 343 -8.43 -16.61 19.25
#